data_AF-F0V2K3-F1
#
_entry.id   AF-F0V2K3-F1
#
_cell.length_a   1.000
_cell.length_b   1.000
_cell.length_c   1.000
_cell.angle_alpha   90.00
_cell.angle_beta   90.00
_cell.angle_gamma   90.00
#
_symmetry.space_group_name_H-M   'P 1'
#
loop_
_entity.id
_entity.type
_entity.pdbx_description
1 polymer ?
#
loop_
_entity_poly.entity_id
_entity_poly.type
_entity_poly.pdbx_seq_one_letter_code
_entity_poly.pdbx_strand_id
1 'polypeptide(L)'
;MSLLLPFFNETFKGIACAFYFFAAASITASFGPQFLSIVKSKNTSSISNKVFSLHFLIGLCFFIATLIYWCSDSDSDTTKHLNNSVFVYINSFVMYACGKILLLKYQNNKKAKEKGISELEYCSQYLNLEPLPE
;
A
#
# COMPACT_ATOMS: atom_id res chain seq x y z
N MET A 1 -8.59 -34.68 -27.71
CA MET A 1 -9.05 -33.84 -26.58
C MET A 1 -7.89 -33.25 -25.75
N SER A 2 -6.61 -33.45 -26.09
CA SER A 2 -5.47 -32.97 -25.28
C SER A 2 -4.81 -31.65 -25.70
N LEU A 3 -5.09 -31.12 -26.90
CA LEU A 3 -4.49 -29.86 -27.39
C LEU A 3 -5.23 -28.58 -26.96
N LEU A 4 -6.51 -28.71 -26.56
CA LEU A 4 -7.32 -27.55 -26.13
C LEU A 4 -7.01 -27.13 -24.69
N LEU A 5 -6.75 -28.10 -23.79
CA LEU A 5 -6.42 -27.84 -22.39
C LEU A 5 -5.21 -26.89 -22.20
N PRO A 6 -4.06 -27.08 -22.87
CA PRO A 6 -2.93 -26.16 -22.74
C PRO A 6 -3.24 -24.77 -23.33
N PHE A 7 -3.99 -24.68 -24.43
CA PHE A 7 -4.38 -23.39 -25.03
C PHE A 7 -5.32 -22.58 -24.11
N PHE A 8 -6.32 -23.24 -23.52
CA PHE A 8 -7.17 -22.61 -22.51
C PHE A 8 -6.35 -22.14 -21.31
N ASN A 9 -5.40 -22.95 -20.83
CA ASN A 9 -4.55 -22.62 -19.70
C ASN A 9 -3.70 -21.36 -19.95
N GLU A 10 -3.06 -21.24 -21.12
CA GLU A 10 -2.29 -20.05 -21.49
C GLU A 10 -3.17 -18.80 -21.66
N THR A 11 -4.38 -18.94 -22.21
CA THR A 11 -5.35 -17.84 -22.33
C THR A 11 -5.81 -17.35 -20.95
N PHE A 12 -6.14 -18.26 -20.04
CA PHE A 12 -6.53 -17.92 -18.67
C PHE A 12 -5.39 -17.24 -17.89
N LYS A 13 -4.14 -17.68 -18.07
CA LYS A 13 -2.95 -17.02 -17.49
C LYS A 13 -2.79 -15.60 -18.01
N GLY A 14 -2.93 -15.39 -19.32
CA GLY A 14 -2.84 -14.06 -19.94
C GLY A 14 -3.92 -13.10 -19.42
N ILE A 15 -5.16 -13.58 -19.31
CA ILE A 15 -6.28 -12.82 -18.74
C ILE A 15 -5.99 -12.48 -17.27
N ALA A 16 -5.59 -13.46 -16.45
CA ALA A 16 -5.27 -13.22 -15.05
C ALA A 16 -4.17 -12.17 -14.87
N CYS A 17 -3.12 -12.22 -15.67
CA CYS A 17 -2.05 -11.23 -15.70
C CYS A 17 -2.58 -9.81 -15.98
N ALA A 18 -3.42 -9.65 -17.01
CA ALA A 18 -4.03 -8.36 -17.32
C ALA A 18 -4.89 -7.82 -16.16
N PHE A 19 -5.70 -8.68 -15.53
CA PHE A 19 -6.50 -8.30 -14.36
C PHE A 19 -5.63 -7.87 -13.16
N TYR A 20 -4.46 -8.49 -12.96
CA TYR A 20 -3.53 -8.05 -11.92
C TYR A 20 -2.96 -6.67 -12.19
N PHE A 21 -2.59 -6.36 -13.44
CA PHE A 21 -2.17 -5.00 -13.82
C PHE A 21 -3.29 -3.97 -13.63
N PHE A 22 -4.52 -4.29 -14.02
CA PHE A 22 -5.66 -3.41 -13.79
C PHE A 22 -5.96 -3.21 -12.31
N ALA A 23 -5.86 -4.26 -11.49
CA ALA A 23 -6.00 -4.16 -10.04
C ALA A 23 -4.90 -3.25 -9.45
N ALA A 24 -3.65 -3.42 -9.87
CA ALA A 24 -2.52 -2.57 -9.48
C ALA A 24 -2.80 -1.10 -9.79
N ALA A 25 -3.16 -0.81 -11.04
CA ALA A 25 -3.43 0.54 -11.50
C ALA A 25 -4.63 1.15 -10.76
N SER A 26 -5.70 0.38 -10.54
CA SER A 26 -6.89 0.83 -9.83
C SER A 26 -6.61 1.13 -8.35
N ILE A 27 -5.83 0.29 -7.68
CA ILE A 27 -5.41 0.53 -6.28
C ILE A 27 -4.57 1.80 -6.22
N THR A 28 -3.56 1.94 -7.08
CA THR A 28 -2.71 3.13 -7.10
C THR A 28 -3.51 4.39 -7.46
N ALA A 29 -4.45 4.33 -8.40
CA ALA A 29 -5.28 5.47 -8.79
C ALA A 29 -6.29 5.88 -7.71
N SER A 30 -6.83 4.93 -6.94
CA SER A 30 -7.77 5.21 -5.85
C SER A 30 -7.07 5.72 -4.59
N PHE A 31 -5.97 5.08 -4.18
CA PHE A 31 -5.26 5.43 -2.96
C PHE A 31 -4.20 6.52 -3.14
N GLY A 32 -3.62 6.65 -4.33
CA GLY A 32 -2.52 7.57 -4.62
C GLY A 32 -2.85 9.05 -4.34
N PRO A 33 -3.97 9.60 -4.86
CA PRO A 33 -4.36 10.98 -4.60
C PRO A 33 -4.63 11.25 -3.11
N GLN A 34 -5.27 10.32 -2.42
CA GLN A 34 -5.55 10.44 -0.99
C GLN A 34 -4.26 10.42 -0.18
N PHE A 35 -3.36 9.49 -0.48
CA PHE A 35 -2.03 9.41 0.11
C PHE A 35 -1.25 10.71 -0.10
N LEU A 36 -1.21 11.23 -1.33
CA LEU A 36 -0.50 12.46 -1.66
C LEU A 36 -1.09 13.66 -0.89
N SER A 37 -2.42 13.76 -0.82
CA SER A 37 -3.11 14.82 -0.08
C SER A 37 -2.79 14.78 1.41
N ILE A 38 -2.78 13.60 2.03
CA ILE A 38 -2.44 13.42 3.45
C ILE A 38 -0.97 13.73 3.70
N VAL A 39 -0.05 13.24 2.87
CA VAL A 39 1.38 13.48 3.06
C VAL A 39 1.72 14.96 2.87
N LYS A 40 1.09 15.63 1.89
CA LYS A 40 1.30 17.05 1.64
C LYS A 40 0.69 17.93 2.74
N SER A 41 -0.56 17.66 3.11
CA SER A 41 -1.24 18.43 4.15
C SER A 41 -0.77 18.10 5.56
N LYS A 42 -0.16 16.91 5.76
CA LYS A 42 0.17 16.29 7.04
C LYS A 42 -1.02 16.14 8.01
N ASN A 43 -2.24 16.41 7.56
CA ASN A 43 -3.44 16.37 8.39
C ASN A 43 -3.94 14.93 8.50
N THR A 44 -3.86 14.36 9.71
CA THR A 44 -4.26 12.98 10.00
C THR A 44 -5.51 12.87 10.88
N SER A 45 -6.15 14.00 11.19
CA SER A 45 -7.24 14.08 12.16
C SER A 45 -8.43 13.18 11.82
N SER A 46 -8.80 13.07 10.55
CA SER A 46 -9.91 12.23 10.05
C SER A 46 -9.51 10.77 9.78
N ILE A 47 -8.24 10.41 9.96
CA ILE A 47 -7.72 9.09 9.59
C ILE A 47 -7.94 8.10 10.72
N SER A 48 -8.59 6.98 10.43
CA SER A 48 -8.72 5.87 11.37
C SER A 48 -7.43 5.06 11.47
N ASN A 49 -6.78 5.10 12.63
CA ASN A 49 -5.55 4.33 12.88
C ASN A 49 -5.76 2.83 12.65
N LYS A 50 -6.89 2.28 13.14
CA LYS A 50 -7.22 0.86 13.02
C LYS A 50 -7.31 0.39 11.58
N VAL A 51 -7.94 1.19 10.71
CA VAL A 51 -8.12 0.84 9.30
C VAL A 51 -6.77 0.80 8.59
N PHE A 52 -5.94 1.84 8.75
CA PHE A 52 -4.63 1.88 8.10
C PHE A 52 -3.65 0.85 8.67
N SER A 53 -3.71 0.55 9.98
CA SER A 53 -2.92 -0.54 10.57
C SER A 53 -3.34 -1.91 10.01
N LEU A 54 -4.64 -2.15 9.84
CA LEU A 54 -5.13 -3.39 9.23
C LEU A 54 -4.63 -3.54 7.79
N HIS A 55 -4.74 -2.48 6.97
CA HIS A 55 -4.26 -2.51 5.58
C HIS A 55 -2.74 -2.70 5.50
N PHE A 56 -1.99 -2.06 6.41
CA PHE A 56 -0.55 -2.26 6.52
C PHE A 56 -0.20 -3.72 6.84
N LEU A 57 -0.87 -4.33 7.81
CA LEU A 57 -0.64 -5.73 8.19
C LEU A 57 -1.03 -6.70 7.08
N ILE A 58 -2.17 -6.48 6.42
CA ILE A 58 -2.58 -7.29 5.26
C ILE A 58 -1.55 -7.19 4.13
N GLY A 59 -1.11 -5.97 3.80
CA GLY A 59 -0.07 -5.74 2.80
C GLY A 59 1.24 -6.43 3.17
N LEU A 60 1.64 -6.39 4.45
CA LEU A 60 2.83 -7.08 4.95
C LEU A 60 2.72 -8.60 4.82
N CYS A 61 1.58 -9.17 5.20
CA CYS A 61 1.33 -10.61 5.06
C CYS A 61 1.42 -11.05 3.59
N PHE A 62 0.77 -10.31 2.67
CA PHE A 62 0.83 -10.63 1.23
C PHE A 62 2.21 -10.42 0.64
N PHE A 63 2.93 -9.38 1.05
CA PHE A 63 4.31 -9.14 0.64
C PHE A 63 5.21 -10.30 1.03
N ILE A 64 5.18 -10.73 2.29
CA ILE A 64 5.97 -11.87 2.79
C ILE A 64 5.58 -13.16 2.06
N ALA A 65 4.28 -13.43 1.91
CA ALA A 65 3.81 -14.62 1.20
C ALA A 65 4.31 -14.65 -0.25
N THR A 66 4.28 -13.51 -0.94
CA THR A 66 4.76 -13.38 -2.32
C THR A 66 6.27 -13.63 -2.40
N LEU A 67 7.05 -13.09 -1.46
CA LEU A 67 8.49 -13.34 -1.40
C LEU A 67 8.83 -14.80 -1.11
N ILE A 68 8.15 -15.43 -0.15
CA ILE A 68 8.36 -16.86 0.15
C ILE A 68 8.04 -17.71 -1.07
N TYR A 69 6.91 -17.44 -1.74
CA TYR A 69 6.54 -18.13 -2.97
C TYR A 69 7.59 -17.95 -4.06
N TRP A 70 8.05 -16.71 -4.28
CA TRP A 70 9.05 -16.42 -5.30
C TRP A 70 10.41 -17.06 -4.98
N CYS A 71 10.85 -17.08 -3.72
CA CYS A 71 12.11 -17.72 -3.33
C CYS A 71 12.05 -19.26 -3.34
N SER A 72 10.85 -19.85 -3.22
CA SER A 72 10.67 -21.31 -3.22
C SER A 72 10.48 -21.90 -4.62
N ASP A 73 10.28 -21.05 -5.64
CA ASP A 73 10.11 -21.50 -7.02
C ASP A 73 11.48 -21.62 -7.72
N SER A 74 11.78 -22.82 -8.22
CA SER A 74 13.03 -23.13 -8.94
C SER A 74 12.92 -22.91 -10.46
N ASP A 75 11.72 -22.65 -10.97
CA ASP A 75 11.48 -22.47 -12.41
C ASP A 75 11.70 -21.01 -12.87
N SER A 76 12.51 -20.84 -13.91
CA SER A 76 12.86 -19.54 -14.52
C SER A 76 11.81 -19.02 -15.52
N ASP A 77 10.51 -19.17 -15.21
CA ASP A 77 9.44 -18.68 -16.07
C ASP A 77 9.30 -17.14 -15.96
N THR A 78 9.55 -16.45 -17.07
CA THR A 78 9.52 -14.98 -17.16
C THR A 78 8.14 -14.41 -16.81
N THR A 79 7.05 -15.10 -17.17
CA THR A 79 5.69 -14.62 -16.89
C THR A 79 5.38 -14.68 -15.39
N LYS A 80 5.88 -15.70 -14.68
CA LYS A 80 5.75 -15.79 -13.23
C LYS A 80 6.54 -14.68 -12.53
N HIS A 81 7.77 -14.41 -12.97
CA HIS A 81 8.58 -13.31 -12.44
C HIS A 81 7.90 -11.95 -12.61
N LEU A 82 7.26 -11.71 -13.75
CA LEU A 82 6.50 -10.49 -13.99
C LEU A 82 5.31 -10.36 -13.02
N ASN A 83 4.51 -11.43 -12.87
CA ASN A 83 3.37 -11.44 -11.96
C ASN A 83 3.82 -11.20 -10.50
N ASN A 84 4.83 -11.93 -10.03
CA ASN A 84 5.37 -11.76 -8.68
C ASN A 84 5.91 -10.35 -8.46
N SER A 85 6.56 -9.74 -9.47
CA SER A 85 7.03 -8.36 -9.41
C SER A 85 5.87 -7.36 -9.23
N VAL A 86 4.75 -7.55 -9.93
CA VAL A 86 3.55 -6.71 -9.78
C VAL A 86 2.96 -6.86 -8.38
N PHE A 87 2.85 -8.08 -7.86
CA PHE A 87 2.37 -8.32 -6.50
C PHE A 87 3.27 -7.70 -5.43
N VAL A 88 4.59 -7.87 -5.56
CA VAL A 88 5.57 -7.25 -4.69
C VAL A 88 5.42 -5.73 -4.74
N TYR A 89 5.29 -5.14 -5.92
CA TYR A 89 5.10 -3.70 -6.10
C TYR A 89 3.84 -3.19 -5.40
N ILE A 90 2.67 -3.77 -5.66
CA ILE A 90 1.40 -3.32 -5.07
C ILE A 90 1.46 -3.40 -3.55
N ASN A 91 1.90 -4.53 -3.00
CA ASN A 91 1.93 -4.71 -1.56
C ASN A 91 2.98 -3.80 -0.90
N SER A 92 4.13 -3.59 -1.54
CA SER A 92 5.13 -2.61 -1.09
C SER A 92 4.56 -1.18 -1.11
N PHE A 93 3.83 -0.81 -2.16
CA PHE A 93 3.20 0.51 -2.28
C PHE A 93 2.16 0.72 -1.18
N VAL A 94 1.26 -0.25 -0.96
CA VAL A 94 0.23 -0.18 0.08
C VAL A 94 0.87 -0.11 1.47
N MET A 95 1.88 -0.94 1.74
CA MET A 95 2.63 -0.89 2.99
C MET A 95 3.32 0.45 3.20
N TYR A 96 4.00 0.97 2.17
CA TYR A 96 4.66 2.27 2.25
C TYR A 96 3.65 3.39 2.51
N ALA A 97 2.56 3.44 1.74
CA ALA A 97 1.54 4.47 1.87
C ALA A 97 0.88 4.44 3.26
N CYS A 98 0.43 3.26 3.70
CA CYS A 98 -0.20 3.09 5.00
C CYS A 98 0.80 3.36 6.14
N GLY A 99 2.02 2.85 6.03
CA GLY A 99 3.08 3.03 7.03
C GLY A 99 3.45 4.50 7.20
N LYS A 100 3.58 5.26 6.11
CA LYS A 100 3.82 6.71 6.15
C LYS A 100 2.65 7.48 6.79
N ILE A 101 1.41 7.13 6.46
CA ILE A 101 0.23 7.74 7.08
C ILE A 101 0.17 7.45 8.59
N LEU A 102 0.43 6.20 8.99
CA LEU A 102 0.48 5.80 10.39
C LEU A 102 1.59 6.53 11.15
N LEU A 103 2.77 6.67 10.54
CA LEU A 103 3.89 7.42 11.10
C LEU A 103 3.51 8.89 11.34
N LEU A 104 2.93 9.56 10.34
CA LEU A 104 2.45 10.94 10.47
C LEU A 104 1.40 11.05 11.59
N LYS A 105 0.47 10.11 11.64
CA LYS A 105 -0.59 10.08 12.66
C LYS A 105 0.00 9.91 14.06
N TYR A 106 1.01 9.06 14.21
CA TYR A 106 1.74 8.89 15.46
C TYR A 106 2.48 10.16 15.87
N GLN A 107 3.19 10.82 14.93
CA GLN A 107 3.89 12.07 15.18
C GLN A 107 2.94 13.19 15.61
N ASN A 108 1.82 13.36 14.92
CA ASN A 108 0.80 14.35 15.26
C ASN A 108 0.18 14.08 16.64
N ASN A 109 -0.14 12.82 16.94
CA ASN A 109 -0.62 12.45 18.27
C ASN A 109 0.40 12.70 19.37
N LYS A 110 1.69 12.43 19.12
CA LYS A 110 2.76 12.71 20.07
C LYS A 110 2.86 14.20 20.35
N LYS A 111 2.91 15.04 19.32
CA LYS A 111 2.98 16.51 19.45
C LYS A 111 1.73 17.09 20.12
N ALA A 112 0.55 16.57 19.81
CA ALA A 112 -0.69 16.97 20.47
C ALA A 112 -0.64 16.69 21.98
N LYS A 113 -0.16 15.50 22.37
CA LYS A 113 0.06 15.13 23.77
C LYS A 113 1.08 16.02 24.47
N GLU A 114 2.19 16.35 23.82
CA GLU A 114 3.21 17.26 24.35
C GLU A 114 2.66 18.66 24.63
N LYS A 115 1.67 19.11 23.85
CA LYS A 115 0.97 20.38 24.04
C LYS A 115 -0.29 20.28 24.92
N GLY A 116 -0.66 19.09 25.39
CA GLY A 116 -1.87 18.87 26.20
C GLY A 116 -3.19 19.07 25.44
N ILE A 117 -3.18 18.98 24.11
CA ILE A 117 -4.36 19.17 23.25
C ILE A 117 -4.71 17.89 22.49
N SER A 118 -5.88 17.87 21.83
CA SER A 118 -6.27 16.75 20.97
C SER A 118 -5.53 16.75 19.61
N GLU A 119 -5.43 15.58 18.96
CA GLU A 119 -4.85 15.47 17.60
C GLU A 119 -5.60 16.36 16.60
N LEU A 120 -6.93 16.46 16.74
CA LEU A 120 -7.79 17.28 15.89
C LEU A 120 -7.43 18.77 16.03
N GLU A 121 -7.28 19.27 17.25
CA GLU A 121 -6.85 20.64 17.52
C GLU A 121 -5.43 20.89 17.00
N TYR A 122 -4.51 19.96 17.23
CA TYR A 122 -3.15 20.06 16.70
C TYR A 122 -3.15 20.18 15.16
N CYS A 123 -3.88 19.31 14.46
CA CYS A 123 -3.94 19.30 13.01
C CYS A 123 -4.65 20.53 12.42
N SER A 124 -5.67 21.06 13.10
CA SER A 124 -6.47 22.18 12.58
C SER A 124 -5.85 23.55 12.87
N GLN A 125 -5.17 23.71 14.00
CA GLN A 125 -4.73 25.03 14.48
C GLN A 125 -3.20 25.20 14.46
N TYR A 126 -2.42 24.15 14.69
CA TYR A 126 -0.98 24.27 14.93
C TYR A 126 -0.09 23.74 13.80
N LEU A 127 -0.61 22.82 13.00
CA LEU A 127 0.13 22.15 11.93
C LEU A 127 0.69 23.11 10.87
N ASN A 128 -0.02 24.22 10.61
CA ASN A 128 0.38 25.25 9.64
C ASN A 128 1.14 26.43 10.28
N LEU A 129 1.33 26.42 11.61
CA LEU A 129 2.00 27.47 12.36
C LEU A 129 3.45 27.11 12.74
N GLU A 130 3.80 25.82 12.78
CA GLU A 130 5.18 25.38 13.01
C GLU A 130 6.00 25.42 11.71
N PRO A 131 7.11 26.19 11.63
CA PRO A 131 8.04 26.09 10.52
C PRO A 131 8.62 24.67 10.47
N LEU A 132 8.80 24.14 9.25
CA LEU A 132 9.32 22.80 9.01
C LEU A 132 10.69 22.64 9.70
N PRO A 133 10.91 21.60 10.54
CA PRO A 133 12.27 21.21 10.86
C PRO A 133 12.93 20.70 9.57
N GLU A 134 14.07 21.31 9.23
CA GLU A 134 14.95 20.92 8.12
C GLU A 134 15.45 19.47 8.22
#